data_AF-A0A0K1PZI8-F1
#
_entry.id   AF-A0A0K1PZI8-F1
#
_cell.length_a   1.000
_cell.length_b   1.000
_cell.length_c   1.000
_cell.angle_alpha   90.00
_cell.angle_beta   90.00
_cell.angle_gamma   90.00
#
_symmetry.space_group_name_H-M   'P 1'
#
loop_
_entity.id
_entity.type
_entity.pdbx_description
1 polymer ?
#
loop_
_entity_poly.entity_id
_entity_poly.type
_entity_poly.pdbx_seq_one_letter_code
_entity_poly.pdbx_strand_id
1 'polypeptide(L)'
;MSSRTFVSTLTLALVATASMACKSTPQPTSQDPSAQPSAPPAPAAPDASNSGAKGVTCGPTTCKPGETCCNESCGICTPEGGFCTQQACLHDAGNDAASLNGPGQCNVDADCRVRSVYCKETPCACLALGKGDPNPTCAGGSVQCLVDPCLKKVAQCVSGRCVTQAVTQGAPTK
;
A
#
# COMPACT_ATOMS: atom_id res chain seq x y z
N MET A 1 54.00 -9.24 8.68
CA MET A 1 53.82 -7.91 9.27
C MET A 1 54.24 -6.87 8.24
N SER A 2 53.30 -6.30 7.49
CA SER A 2 53.61 -5.19 6.57
C SER A 2 52.37 -4.32 6.46
N SER A 3 52.34 -3.30 7.31
CA SER A 3 51.32 -2.25 7.33
C SER A 3 51.53 -1.31 6.15
N ARG A 4 50.51 -1.15 5.31
CA ARG A 4 50.46 -0.05 4.35
C ARG A 4 49.28 0.85 4.69
N THR A 5 49.63 1.97 5.32
CA THR A 5 48.76 3.10 5.63
C THR A 5 48.36 3.79 4.33
N PHE A 6 47.09 3.71 3.93
CA PHE A 6 46.54 4.50 2.83
C PHE A 6 45.78 5.70 3.43
N VAL A 7 46.41 6.87 3.37
CA VAL A 7 45.77 8.17 3.60
C VAL A 7 45.14 8.56 2.27
N SER A 8 43.82 8.38 2.13
CA SER A 8 43.08 8.86 0.95
C SER A 8 42.27 10.07 1.33
N THR A 9 42.65 11.19 0.75
CA THR A 9 42.17 12.54 0.98
C THR A 9 40.70 12.70 0.60
N LEU A 10 39.91 13.03 1.62
CA LEU A 10 38.54 13.51 1.58
C LEU A 10 38.43 14.73 0.65
N THR A 11 37.81 14.55 -0.53
CA THR A 11 37.48 15.67 -1.42
C THR A 11 36.00 16.00 -1.23
N LEU A 12 35.73 17.07 -0.50
CA LEU A 12 34.40 17.57 -0.18
C LEU A 12 33.86 18.37 -1.37
N ALA A 13 33.04 17.76 -2.22
CA ALA A 13 32.34 18.48 -3.29
C ALA A 13 31.04 19.09 -2.73
N LEU A 14 31.04 20.41 -2.57
CA LEU A 14 29.84 21.24 -2.41
C LEU A 14 28.99 21.13 -3.70
N VAL A 15 27.84 20.47 -3.64
CA VAL A 15 26.82 20.57 -4.69
C VAL A 15 25.72 21.49 -4.17
N ALA A 16 25.54 22.59 -4.90
CA ALA A 16 24.58 23.65 -4.61
C ALA A 16 23.13 23.15 -4.63
N THR A 17 22.38 23.53 -3.60
CA THR A 17 20.94 23.33 -3.49
C THR A 17 20.20 24.33 -4.38
N ALA A 18 19.65 23.88 -5.51
CA ALA A 18 18.69 24.65 -6.28
C ALA A 18 17.28 24.40 -5.73
N SER A 19 16.74 25.39 -5.02
CA SER A 19 15.36 25.42 -4.54
C SER A 19 14.40 25.57 -5.72
N MET A 20 13.70 24.50 -6.12
CA MET A 20 12.59 24.59 -7.05
C MET A 20 11.32 24.94 -6.27
N ALA A 21 10.95 26.22 -6.30
CA ALA A 21 9.65 26.70 -5.86
C ALA A 21 8.58 26.23 -6.86
N CYS A 22 7.82 25.19 -6.49
CA CYS A 22 6.59 24.86 -7.20
C CYS A 22 5.53 25.92 -6.88
N LYS A 23 5.26 26.74 -7.89
CA LYS A 23 4.27 27.80 -7.95
C LYS A 23 2.87 27.20 -7.80
N SER A 24 2.15 27.61 -6.76
CA SER A 24 0.75 27.26 -6.53
C SER A 24 -0.11 27.77 -7.69
N THR A 25 -0.73 26.84 -8.42
CA THR A 25 -1.74 27.15 -9.45
C THR A 25 -3.10 27.33 -8.78
N PRO A 26 -3.87 28.39 -9.10
CA PRO A 26 -5.18 28.64 -8.51
C PRO A 26 -6.23 27.59 -8.91
N GLN A 27 -7.03 27.25 -7.91
CA GLN A 27 -8.20 26.37 -7.92
C GLN A 27 -9.27 26.84 -8.92
N PRO A 28 -9.85 25.97 -9.76
CA PRO A 28 -11.02 26.32 -10.56
C PRO A 28 -12.24 26.48 -9.62
N THR A 29 -12.84 27.66 -9.75
CA THR A 29 -14.09 28.09 -9.14
C THR A 29 -15.25 27.17 -9.50
N SER A 30 -15.93 26.76 -8.45
CA SER A 30 -17.34 26.39 -8.30
C SER A 30 -18.27 26.82 -9.43
N GLN A 31 -19.05 25.88 -9.95
CA GLN A 31 -20.44 26.14 -10.35
C GLN A 31 -21.32 24.97 -9.89
N ASP A 32 -21.97 25.22 -8.76
CA ASP A 32 -23.25 24.63 -8.39
C ASP A 32 -24.35 25.38 -9.16
N PRO A 33 -25.38 24.68 -9.66
CA PRO A 33 -26.71 25.17 -9.37
C PRO A 33 -27.63 24.04 -8.89
N SER A 34 -27.88 24.03 -7.58
CA SER A 34 -29.22 24.14 -6.98
C SER A 34 -30.35 23.67 -7.88
N ALA A 35 -30.76 22.41 -7.71
CA ALA A 35 -32.10 21.94 -8.01
C ALA A 35 -32.60 21.03 -6.86
N GLN A 36 -33.24 21.73 -5.93
CA GLN A 36 -34.27 21.40 -4.93
C GLN A 36 -34.80 19.96 -4.67
N PRO A 37 -35.41 19.76 -3.48
CA PRO A 37 -35.59 18.50 -2.78
C PRO A 37 -36.84 17.73 -3.19
N SER A 38 -36.77 16.42 -3.07
CA SER A 38 -37.93 15.56 -2.87
C SER A 38 -37.48 14.40 -1.99
N ALA A 39 -37.86 14.46 -0.72
CA ALA A 39 -37.72 13.33 0.20
C ALA A 39 -38.61 12.18 -0.27
N PRO A 40 -38.07 10.99 -0.57
CA PRO A 40 -38.84 9.76 -0.62
C PRO A 40 -39.07 9.23 0.81
N PRO A 41 -40.12 8.42 1.02
CA PRO A 41 -40.67 8.10 2.32
C PRO A 41 -39.70 7.37 3.25
N ALA A 42 -39.93 7.54 4.55
CA ALA A 42 -39.26 6.81 5.62
C ALA A 42 -39.21 5.29 5.33
N PRO A 43 -38.10 4.62 5.68
CA PRO A 43 -37.87 3.23 5.31
C PRO A 43 -38.88 2.29 5.97
N ALA A 44 -39.34 1.30 5.21
CA ALA A 44 -39.90 0.09 5.78
C ALA A 44 -38.83 -0.54 6.68
N ALA A 45 -39.21 -0.84 7.92
CA ALA A 45 -38.35 -1.44 8.93
C ALA A 45 -37.64 -2.70 8.37
N PRO A 46 -36.34 -2.88 8.59
CA PRO A 46 -35.70 -4.15 8.29
C PRO A 46 -36.19 -5.20 9.29
N ASP A 47 -36.52 -6.38 8.77
CA ASP A 47 -36.75 -7.59 9.54
C ASP A 47 -35.62 -7.82 10.53
N ALA A 48 -36.00 -7.92 11.79
CA ALA A 48 -35.14 -8.32 12.89
C ALA A 48 -34.70 -9.77 12.71
N SER A 49 -33.68 -10.00 11.89
CA SER A 49 -33.00 -11.29 11.82
C SER A 49 -31.59 -11.16 12.39
N ASN A 50 -31.55 -11.35 13.71
CA ASN A 50 -30.46 -11.97 14.45
C ASN A 50 -29.24 -11.10 14.82
N SER A 51 -29.49 -10.01 15.53
CA SER A 51 -28.50 -9.36 16.40
C SER A 51 -28.23 -10.24 17.62
N GLY A 52 -27.17 -11.05 17.51
CA GLY A 52 -26.72 -11.94 18.56
C GLY A 52 -25.21 -12.19 18.50
N ALA A 53 -24.43 -11.14 18.75
CA ALA A 53 -23.01 -11.20 19.16
C ALA A 53 -21.91 -11.48 18.12
N LYS A 54 -22.20 -11.52 16.81
CA LYS A 54 -21.14 -11.53 15.79
C LYS A 54 -21.27 -10.28 14.94
N GLY A 55 -20.19 -9.49 14.84
CA GLY A 55 -20.16 -8.28 14.03
C GLY A 55 -20.61 -8.54 12.59
N VAL A 56 -21.19 -7.54 11.93
CA VAL A 56 -21.66 -7.68 10.54
C VAL A 56 -20.49 -7.48 9.57
N THR A 57 -20.33 -8.40 8.62
CA THR A 57 -19.33 -8.25 7.55
C THR A 57 -19.71 -7.09 6.65
N CYS A 58 -18.76 -6.20 6.37
CA CYS A 58 -18.93 -5.01 5.54
C CYS A 58 -17.69 -4.87 4.64
N GLY A 59 -17.72 -5.52 3.48
CA GLY A 59 -16.57 -5.62 2.57
C GLY A 59 -15.29 -6.09 3.26
N PRO A 60 -14.21 -5.27 3.31
CA PRO A 60 -12.94 -5.61 3.95
C PRO A 60 -12.98 -5.58 5.49
N THR A 61 -14.04 -5.04 6.09
CA THR A 61 -14.15 -4.76 7.53
C THR A 61 -15.26 -5.60 8.15
N THR A 62 -15.19 -5.85 9.46
CA THR A 62 -16.32 -6.37 10.24
C THR A 62 -16.78 -5.29 11.23
N CYS A 63 -18.02 -4.83 11.10
CA CYS A 63 -18.58 -3.80 11.97
C CYS A 63 -18.80 -4.33 13.38
N LYS A 64 -18.74 -3.44 14.36
CA LYS A 64 -18.93 -3.81 15.77
C LYS A 64 -20.40 -4.18 16.03
N PRO A 65 -20.68 -4.93 17.12
CA PRO A 65 -22.06 -5.10 17.57
C PRO A 65 -22.74 -3.73 17.79
N GLY A 66 -23.94 -3.55 17.24
CA GLY A 66 -24.68 -2.27 17.27
C GLY A 66 -24.34 -1.31 16.13
N GLU A 67 -23.51 -1.72 15.19
CA GLU A 67 -23.26 -1.03 13.92
C GLU A 67 -23.85 -1.82 12.75
N THR A 68 -24.24 -1.12 11.69
CA THR A 68 -24.66 -1.68 10.41
C THR A 68 -23.67 -1.31 9.30
N CYS A 69 -23.60 -2.15 8.26
CA CYS A 69 -22.77 -1.86 7.10
C CYS A 69 -23.38 -0.71 6.30
N CYS A 70 -22.65 0.40 6.19
CA CYS A 70 -23.08 1.56 5.42
C CYS A 70 -22.59 1.48 3.97
N ASN A 71 -21.31 1.15 3.76
CA ASN A 71 -20.75 1.05 2.43
C ASN A 71 -19.89 -0.19 2.34
N GLU A 72 -20.44 -1.25 1.74
CA GLU A 72 -19.75 -2.52 1.55
C GLU A 72 -18.48 -2.35 0.72
N SER A 73 -18.48 -1.45 -0.27
CA SER A 73 -17.30 -1.25 -1.10
C SER A 73 -16.14 -0.69 -0.26
N CYS A 74 -16.42 0.28 0.63
CA CYS A 74 -15.38 0.94 1.44
C CYS A 74 -15.14 0.25 2.79
N GLY A 75 -15.97 -0.73 3.16
CA GLY A 75 -16.03 -1.29 4.52
C GLY A 75 -16.33 -0.26 5.60
N ILE A 76 -17.23 0.70 5.33
CA ILE A 76 -17.65 1.73 6.29
C ILE A 76 -18.84 1.23 7.11
N CYS A 77 -18.70 1.28 8.42
CA CYS A 77 -19.73 0.94 9.40
C CYS A 77 -20.34 2.22 10.00
N THR A 78 -21.63 2.18 10.32
CA THR A 78 -22.32 3.27 11.02
C THR A 78 -23.13 2.71 12.19
N PRO A 79 -23.37 3.46 13.28
CA PRO A 79 -24.33 3.06 14.30
C PRO A 79 -25.71 2.78 13.71
N GLU A 80 -26.48 1.90 14.36
CA GLU A 80 -27.88 1.67 14.01
C GLU A 80 -28.68 2.99 14.00
N GLY A 81 -29.40 3.25 12.90
CA GLY A 81 -30.15 4.50 12.69
C GLY A 81 -29.30 5.71 12.29
N GLY A 82 -27.97 5.56 12.17
CA GLY A 82 -27.08 6.60 11.68
C GLY A 82 -27.25 6.88 10.17
N PHE A 83 -26.78 8.04 9.74
CA PHE A 83 -26.79 8.41 8.32
C PHE A 83 -25.71 7.67 7.56
N CYS A 84 -26.10 7.09 6.43
CA CYS A 84 -25.17 6.45 5.52
C CYS A 84 -25.00 7.26 4.23
N THR A 85 -23.77 7.61 3.90
CA THR A 85 -23.42 8.25 2.63
C THR A 85 -22.79 7.22 1.69
N GLN A 86 -23.38 7.02 0.52
CA GLN A 86 -22.81 6.17 -0.54
C GLN A 86 -21.70 6.91 -1.27
N GLN A 87 -20.53 6.95 -0.65
CA GLN A 87 -19.33 7.56 -1.23
C GLN A 87 -18.63 6.56 -2.17
N ALA A 88 -18.09 7.06 -3.29
CA ALA A 88 -17.20 6.27 -4.13
C ALA A 88 -15.89 6.02 -3.39
N CYS A 89 -15.50 4.77 -3.29
CA CYS A 89 -14.26 4.38 -2.65
C CYS A 89 -13.12 4.57 -3.65
N LEU A 90 -12.12 5.39 -3.29
CA LEU A 90 -10.85 5.42 -4.01
C LEU A 90 -10.05 4.17 -3.64
N HIS A 91 -10.42 3.05 -4.26
CA HIS A 91 -9.57 1.87 -4.33
C HIS A 91 -8.55 2.10 -5.44
N ASP A 92 -7.49 2.83 -5.14
CA ASP A 92 -6.33 2.95 -6.02
C ASP A 92 -5.61 1.60 -6.08
N ALA A 93 -6.15 0.62 -6.81
CA ALA A 93 -5.54 -0.62 -7.31
C ALA A 93 -4.44 -1.30 -6.42
N GLY A 94 -4.54 -1.18 -5.10
CA GLY A 94 -3.51 -1.61 -4.16
C GLY A 94 -3.97 -1.68 -2.70
N ASN A 95 -5.25 -1.47 -2.45
CA ASN A 95 -5.88 -1.50 -1.14
C ASN A 95 -6.87 -2.68 -1.06
N ASP A 96 -6.32 -3.87 -1.23
CA ASP A 96 -6.91 -5.08 -0.67
C ASP A 96 -6.80 -5.00 0.86
N ALA A 97 -7.84 -5.46 1.58
CA ALA A 97 -7.94 -5.52 3.04
C ALA A 97 -6.77 -6.19 3.78
N ALA A 98 -5.82 -6.78 3.06
CA ALA A 98 -4.58 -7.33 3.59
C ALA A 98 -3.56 -6.25 4.02
N SER A 99 -3.75 -4.98 3.65
CA SER A 99 -2.85 -3.87 4.00
C SER A 99 -3.43 -2.93 5.06
N LEU A 100 -3.81 -3.46 6.23
CA LEU A 100 -3.84 -2.62 7.46
C LEU A 100 -2.43 -2.23 7.93
N ASN A 101 -1.43 -2.83 7.30
CA ASN A 101 -0.01 -2.66 7.45
C ASN A 101 0.50 -2.40 6.03
N GLY A 102 0.90 -1.16 5.69
CA GLY A 102 1.27 -0.72 4.34
C GLY A 102 2.22 -1.65 3.54
N PRO A 103 2.46 -1.38 2.25
CA PRO A 103 3.24 -2.27 1.38
C PRO A 103 4.60 -2.62 1.99
N GLY A 104 4.93 -3.90 1.97
CA GLY A 104 6.16 -4.46 2.49
C GLY A 104 6.21 -4.64 3.99
N GLN A 105 5.09 -4.64 4.72
CA GLN A 105 5.12 -4.94 6.16
C GLN A 105 5.29 -6.44 6.46
N CYS A 106 5.96 -6.74 7.58
CA CYS A 106 6.32 -8.10 7.99
C CYS A 106 6.56 -8.18 9.50
N ASN A 107 6.49 -9.39 10.05
CA ASN A 107 6.94 -9.70 11.41
C ASN A 107 8.16 -10.64 11.40
N VAL A 108 8.22 -11.54 10.42
CA VAL A 108 9.32 -12.49 10.22
C VAL A 108 9.74 -12.52 8.76
N ASP A 109 10.95 -13.01 8.47
CA ASP A 109 11.47 -13.12 7.10
C ASP A 109 10.53 -13.91 6.16
N ALA A 110 9.81 -14.90 6.69
CA ALA A 110 8.83 -15.69 5.93
C ALA A 110 7.59 -14.91 5.46
N ASP A 111 7.36 -13.72 6.02
CA ASP A 111 6.33 -12.79 5.56
C ASP A 111 6.78 -12.00 4.34
N CYS A 112 8.06 -12.09 3.96
CA CYS A 112 8.62 -11.35 2.86
C CYS A 112 8.89 -12.24 1.63
N ARG A 113 8.79 -11.65 0.46
CA ARG A 113 9.16 -12.26 -0.82
C ARG A 113 9.89 -11.26 -1.71
N VAL A 114 10.71 -11.76 -2.62
CA VAL A 114 11.30 -10.93 -3.68
C VAL A 114 10.50 -11.05 -4.97
N ARG A 115 10.42 -9.95 -5.73
CA ARG A 115 9.79 -9.92 -7.05
C ARG A 115 10.70 -9.21 -8.05
N SER A 116 11.04 -9.91 -9.11
CA SER A 116 11.72 -9.34 -10.26
C SER A 116 10.75 -8.46 -11.04
N VAL A 117 11.11 -7.19 -11.19
CA VAL A 117 10.32 -6.19 -11.92
C VAL A 117 11.02 -5.85 -13.22
N TYR A 118 10.25 -6.01 -14.29
CA TYR A 118 10.67 -5.81 -15.68
C TYR A 118 9.92 -4.63 -16.31
N CYS A 119 9.38 -3.72 -15.50
CA CYS A 119 8.60 -2.58 -16.01
C CYS A 119 9.50 -1.53 -16.66
N LYS A 120 9.00 -0.79 -17.65
CA LYS A 120 9.74 0.29 -18.31
C LYS A 120 10.05 1.46 -17.37
N GLU A 121 9.16 1.73 -16.43
CA GLU A 121 9.28 2.83 -15.45
C GLU A 121 10.28 2.50 -14.33
N THR A 122 10.39 1.21 -14.00
CA THR A 122 11.32 0.68 -12.99
C THR A 122 12.09 -0.50 -13.59
N PRO A 123 13.03 -0.23 -14.51
CA PRO A 123 13.69 -1.28 -15.27
C PRO A 123 14.61 -2.11 -14.39
N CYS A 124 14.44 -3.44 -14.45
CA CYS A 124 15.34 -4.42 -13.84
C CYS A 124 15.53 -4.24 -12.33
N ALA A 125 14.45 -4.01 -11.59
CA ALA A 125 14.49 -3.89 -10.13
C ALA A 125 14.12 -5.20 -9.43
N CYS A 126 14.69 -5.42 -8.25
CA CYS A 126 14.24 -6.45 -7.32
C CYS A 126 13.52 -5.79 -6.16
N LEU A 127 12.22 -6.03 -6.04
CA LEU A 127 11.42 -5.48 -4.95
C LEU A 127 11.27 -6.51 -3.84
N ALA A 128 11.44 -6.07 -2.61
CA ALA A 128 11.01 -6.82 -1.43
C ALA A 128 9.56 -6.43 -1.13
N LEU A 129 8.68 -7.41 -1.13
CA LEU A 129 7.25 -7.26 -0.91
C LEU A 129 6.83 -8.16 0.25
N GLY A 130 5.75 -7.79 0.93
CA GLY A 130 5.04 -8.68 1.83
C GLY A 130 4.40 -9.84 1.07
N LYS A 131 4.12 -10.94 1.78
CA LYS A 131 3.52 -12.15 1.22
C LYS A 131 2.12 -11.90 0.69
N GLY A 132 1.40 -10.91 1.22
CA GLY A 132 0.06 -10.51 0.77
C GLY A 132 0.06 -9.37 -0.25
N ASP A 133 1.17 -8.67 -0.46
CA ASP A 133 1.18 -7.50 -1.33
C ASP A 133 0.85 -7.91 -2.79
N PRO A 134 0.12 -7.09 -3.55
CA PRO A 134 -0.06 -7.33 -4.97
C PRO A 134 1.28 -7.17 -5.71
N ASN A 135 1.45 -7.89 -6.82
CA ASN A 135 2.59 -7.65 -7.69
C ASN A 135 2.38 -6.33 -8.45
N PRO A 136 3.41 -5.50 -8.61
CA PRO A 136 3.28 -4.26 -9.37
C PRO A 136 2.91 -4.57 -10.83
N THR A 137 1.99 -3.79 -11.37
CA THR A 137 1.58 -3.88 -12.78
C THR A 137 2.36 -2.83 -13.59
N CYS A 138 2.86 -3.20 -14.76
CA CYS A 138 3.60 -2.29 -15.64
C CYS A 138 2.63 -1.58 -16.59
N ALA A 139 2.54 -0.24 -16.51
CA ALA A 139 1.67 0.54 -17.39
C ALA A 139 2.26 0.72 -18.81
N GLY A 140 3.59 0.84 -18.93
CA GLY A 140 4.30 1.12 -20.19
C GLY A 140 4.98 -0.07 -20.85
N GLY A 141 4.55 -1.30 -20.56
CA GLY A 141 5.14 -2.53 -21.09
C GLY A 141 6.35 -3.04 -20.29
N SER A 142 7.04 -4.05 -20.83
CA SER A 142 8.20 -4.68 -20.19
C SER A 142 9.52 -4.45 -20.93
N VAL A 143 10.61 -4.45 -20.17
CA VAL A 143 11.99 -4.41 -20.66
C VAL A 143 12.66 -5.78 -20.48
N GLN A 144 13.65 -6.07 -21.32
CA GLN A 144 14.49 -7.26 -21.18
C GLN A 144 15.71 -6.95 -20.33
N CYS A 145 15.83 -7.61 -19.20
CA CYS A 145 17.00 -7.52 -18.34
C CYS A 145 18.02 -8.58 -18.73
N LEU A 146 19.30 -8.22 -18.76
CA LEU A 146 20.37 -9.17 -19.07
C LEU A 146 20.46 -10.29 -18.01
N VAL A 147 20.17 -9.96 -16.75
CA VAL A 147 20.18 -10.88 -15.62
C VAL A 147 18.91 -10.63 -14.81
N ASP A 148 18.32 -11.70 -14.24
CA ASP A 148 17.19 -11.55 -13.32
C ASP A 148 17.59 -10.63 -12.14
N PRO A 149 16.86 -9.53 -11.90
CA PRO A 149 17.21 -8.54 -10.87
C PRO A 149 17.30 -9.09 -9.45
N CYS A 150 16.53 -10.15 -9.16
CA CYS A 150 16.46 -10.83 -7.88
C CYS A 150 17.36 -12.07 -7.80
N LEU A 151 18.14 -12.37 -8.84
CA LEU A 151 19.10 -13.45 -8.80
C LEU A 151 20.05 -13.26 -7.61
N LYS A 152 20.12 -14.27 -6.73
CA LYS A 152 20.91 -14.26 -5.48
C LYS A 152 20.52 -13.14 -4.50
N LYS A 153 19.25 -12.73 -4.49
CA LYS A 153 18.68 -11.87 -3.47
C LYS A 153 17.54 -12.58 -2.75
N VAL A 154 17.37 -12.23 -1.48
CA VAL A 154 16.26 -12.66 -0.63
C VAL A 154 15.63 -11.43 0.01
N ALA A 155 14.40 -11.54 0.48
CA ALA A 155 13.76 -10.50 1.27
C ALA A 155 13.87 -10.89 2.74
N GLN A 156 14.20 -9.92 3.59
CA GLN A 156 14.25 -10.09 5.05
C GLN A 156 13.37 -9.05 5.72
N CYS A 157 12.81 -9.41 6.86
CA CYS A 157 12.04 -8.51 7.68
C CYS A 157 12.95 -7.71 8.61
N VAL A 158 13.16 -6.43 8.29
CA VAL A 158 14.01 -5.54 9.07
C VAL A 158 13.16 -4.39 9.58
N SER A 159 12.99 -4.32 10.91
CA SER A 159 12.21 -3.27 11.58
C SER A 159 10.77 -3.16 11.06
N GLY A 160 10.10 -4.30 10.89
CA GLY A 160 8.72 -4.37 10.40
C GLY A 160 8.55 -4.12 8.90
N ARG A 161 9.65 -4.10 8.13
CA ARG A 161 9.63 -3.90 6.68
C ARG A 161 10.49 -4.92 5.92
N CYS A 162 9.96 -5.40 4.81
CA CYS A 162 10.64 -6.25 3.86
C CYS A 162 11.70 -5.44 3.11
N VAL A 163 12.95 -5.87 3.21
CA VAL A 163 14.09 -5.28 2.50
C VAL A 163 14.82 -6.36 1.70
N THR A 164 15.34 -6.01 0.52
CA THR A 164 16.14 -6.95 -0.27
C THR A 164 17.55 -7.04 0.29
N GLN A 165 18.01 -8.25 0.53
CA GLN A 165 19.37 -8.55 0.95
C GLN A 165 20.04 -9.45 -0.07
N ALA A 166 21.35 -9.29 -0.25
CA ALA A 166 22.12 -10.26 -1.00
C ALA A 166 22.12 -11.58 -0.23
N VAL A 167 21.99 -12.71 -0.92
CA VAL A 167 22.27 -14.02 -0.33
C VAL A 167 23.77 -14.07 -0.09
N THR A 168 24.20 -13.64 1.11
CA THR A 168 25.50 -14.06 1.62
C THR A 168 25.44 -15.57 1.68
N GLN A 169 26.27 -16.24 0.88
CA GLN A 169 26.43 -17.68 0.91
C GLN A 169 27.05 -18.06 2.26
N GLY A 170 26.22 -18.04 3.31
CA GLY A 170 26.56 -18.48 4.65
C GLY A 170 26.69 -19.99 4.63
N ALA A 171 27.81 -20.47 5.15
CA ALA A 171 28.26 -21.86 5.17
C ALA A 171 27.13 -22.86 5.52
N PRO A 172 27.19 -24.09 4.97
CA PRO A 172 26.18 -25.12 5.23
C PRO A 172 26.00 -25.33 6.73
N THR A 173 24.79 -25.09 7.23
CA THR A 173 24.37 -25.58 8.54
C THR A 173 24.35 -27.09 8.47
N LYS A 174 25.33 -27.69 9.16
CA LYS A 174 25.53 -29.14 9.25
C LYS A 174 24.45 -29.80 10.09
#